data_AF-A0A7V8E417-F1
#
_entry.id   AF-A0A7V8E417-F1
#
_cell.length_a   1.000
_cell.length_b   1.000
_cell.length_c   1.000
_cell.angle_alpha   90.00
_cell.angle_beta   90.00
_cell.angle_gamma   90.00
#
_symmetry.space_group_name_H-M   'P 1'
#
loop_
_entity.id
_entity.type
_entity.pdbx_description
1 polymer ?
#
loop_
_entity_poly.entity_id
_entity_poly.type
_entity_poly.pdbx_seq_one_letter_code
_entity_poly.pdbx_strand_id
1 'polypeptide(L)'
;MWKTSSGERRLQGLERRLFLTGAVALEELLRVAIQTDDDIAVGVAPFDGLALDRRRWLLLQVAIALGSEQPAPELNALSESAVMAVFATVRINIGAESGVDALPEEVRARWRRLVREAWMDRCSDQTRRYDRDEGYRQAETSYNFQEWSDKIEDLADRILWDRDFELDETVADRDPRRAADARHVLGIDSGYFRSVPEPPGEGECKELERMFDLYRCEVEETP
;
A
#
# COMPACT_ATOMS: atom_id res chain seq x y z
N MET A 1 16.74 5.57 -2.26
CA MET A 1 15.81 5.49 -1.11
C MET A 1 14.45 5.99 -1.59
N TRP A 2 13.35 5.56 -0.97
CA TRP A 2 12.01 5.97 -1.39
C TRP A 2 11.75 7.43 -0.97
N LYS A 3 11.22 8.24 -1.88
CA LYS A 3 10.89 9.65 -1.62
C LYS A 3 9.49 9.74 -1.05
N THR A 4 9.36 10.34 0.13
CA THR A 4 8.06 10.68 0.74
C THR A 4 7.96 12.17 1.00
N SER A 5 6.76 12.65 1.32
CA SER A 5 6.51 14.04 1.74
C SER A 5 7.40 14.51 2.91
N SER A 6 7.94 13.59 3.70
CA SER A 6 8.85 13.85 4.83
C SER A 6 10.35 13.68 4.50
N GLY A 7 10.68 13.42 3.24
CA GLY A 7 12.04 13.17 2.76
C GLY A 7 12.27 11.72 2.33
N GLU A 8 13.52 11.39 2.02
CA GLU A 8 13.88 10.04 1.62
C GLU A 8 13.98 9.12 2.84
N ARG A 9 13.20 8.03 2.84
CA ARG A 9 13.21 7.07 3.95
C ARG A 9 12.90 5.65 3.53
N ARG A 10 12.99 4.75 4.51
CA ARG A 10 12.55 3.35 4.47
C ARG A 10 11.56 3.12 5.60
N LEU A 11 10.74 2.09 5.48
CA LEU A 11 9.82 1.72 6.55
C LEU A 11 10.60 1.00 7.65
N GLN A 12 10.22 1.24 8.90
CA GLN A 12 10.80 0.56 10.06
C GLN A 12 9.70 0.17 11.05
N GLY A 13 10.03 -0.71 12.00
CA GLY A 13 9.15 -1.05 13.11
C GLY A 13 7.76 -1.53 12.68
N LEU A 14 6.73 -1.03 13.36
CA LEU A 14 5.34 -1.44 13.17
C LEU A 14 4.76 -0.96 11.83
N GLU A 15 5.22 0.18 11.33
CA GLU A 15 4.84 0.69 9.99
C GLU A 15 5.34 -0.26 8.88
N ARG A 16 6.60 -0.73 8.98
CA ARG A 16 7.13 -1.76 8.05
C ARG A 16 6.35 -3.06 8.16
N ARG A 17 6.04 -3.50 9.38
CA ARG A 17 5.28 -4.74 9.61
C ARG A 17 3.90 -4.67 8.95
N LEU A 18 3.14 -3.60 9.17
CA LEU A 18 1.84 -3.40 8.55
C LEU A 18 1.94 -3.44 7.02
N PHE A 19 2.86 -2.64 6.47
CA PHE A 19 3.02 -2.52 5.03
C PHE A 19 3.40 -3.86 4.38
N LEU A 20 4.38 -4.58 4.92
CA LEU A 20 4.79 -5.87 4.38
C LEU A 20 3.71 -6.95 4.53
N THR A 21 2.94 -6.92 5.63
CA THR A 21 1.80 -7.84 5.78
C THR A 21 0.74 -7.58 4.71
N GLY A 22 0.42 -6.31 4.44
CA GLY A 22 -0.49 -5.94 3.35
C GLY A 22 0.06 -6.32 1.96
N ALA A 23 1.36 -6.14 1.74
CA ALA A 23 2.00 -6.51 0.48
C ALA A 23 1.98 -8.03 0.25
N VAL A 24 2.24 -8.83 1.29
CA VAL A 24 2.14 -10.29 1.20
C VAL A 24 0.71 -10.72 0.87
N ALA A 25 -0.30 -10.16 1.54
CA ALA A 25 -1.69 -10.47 1.24
C ALA A 25 -2.09 -10.08 -0.21
N LEU A 26 -1.60 -8.95 -0.72
CA LEU A 26 -1.85 -8.55 -2.11
C LEU A 26 -1.12 -9.48 -3.10
N GLU A 27 0.09 -9.91 -2.80
CA GLU A 27 0.82 -10.86 -3.65
C GLU A 27 0.13 -12.21 -3.71
N GLU A 28 -0.40 -12.71 -2.59
CA GLU A 28 -1.22 -13.92 -2.54
C GLU A 28 -2.48 -13.78 -3.39
N LEU A 29 -3.19 -12.66 -3.25
CA LEU A 29 -4.39 -12.37 -4.04
C LEU A 29 -4.08 -12.36 -5.55
N LEU A 30 -3.01 -11.67 -5.96
CA LEU A 30 -2.56 -11.61 -7.35
C LEU A 30 -2.14 -12.99 -7.86
N ARG A 31 -1.43 -13.78 -7.06
CA ARG A 31 -0.99 -15.13 -7.43
C ARG A 31 -2.18 -16.05 -7.70
N VAL A 32 -3.20 -16.00 -6.85
CA VAL A 32 -4.44 -16.77 -7.06
C VAL A 32 -5.11 -16.33 -8.35
N ALA A 33 -5.30 -15.02 -8.54
CA ALA A 33 -5.94 -14.47 -9.74
C ALA A 33 -5.21 -14.88 -11.05
N ILE A 34 -3.88 -14.86 -11.06
CA ILE A 34 -3.08 -15.32 -12.20
C ILE A 34 -3.30 -16.81 -12.47
N GLN A 35 -3.42 -17.63 -11.43
CA GLN A 35 -3.61 -19.08 -11.57
C GLN A 35 -5.02 -19.45 -12.03
N THR A 36 -6.02 -18.67 -11.62
CA THR A 36 -7.44 -18.91 -11.94
C THR A 36 -7.91 -18.15 -13.18
N ASP A 37 -7.08 -17.27 -13.74
CA ASP A 37 -7.44 -16.35 -14.83
C ASP A 37 -8.61 -15.43 -14.44
N ASP A 38 -8.69 -15.06 -13.15
CA ASP A 38 -9.70 -14.16 -12.62
C ASP A 38 -9.22 -12.71 -12.72
N ASP A 39 -10.11 -11.83 -13.19
CA ASP A 39 -9.88 -10.39 -13.07
C ASP A 39 -10.21 -9.93 -11.65
N ILE A 40 -9.27 -9.24 -11.02
CA ILE A 40 -9.40 -8.72 -9.67
C ILE A 40 -9.07 -7.23 -9.68
N ALA A 41 -9.65 -6.47 -8.75
CA ALA A 41 -9.32 -5.07 -8.54
C ALA A 41 -9.33 -4.77 -7.04
N VAL A 42 -8.40 -3.93 -6.59
CA VAL A 42 -8.32 -3.49 -5.19
C VAL A 42 -8.86 -2.07 -4.98
N GLY A 43 -9.26 -1.40 -6.07
CA GLY A 43 -9.87 -0.07 -6.07
C GLY A 43 -8.85 1.05 -6.17
N VAL A 44 -7.72 0.81 -6.85
CA VAL A 44 -6.68 1.83 -7.12
C VAL A 44 -6.42 1.85 -8.62
N ALA A 45 -7.08 2.77 -9.33
CA ALA A 45 -7.21 2.74 -10.78
C ALA A 45 -5.89 2.61 -11.57
N PRO A 46 -4.82 3.40 -11.31
CA PRO A 46 -3.57 3.24 -12.07
C PRO A 46 -2.92 1.86 -11.88
N PHE A 47 -3.07 1.27 -10.69
CA PHE A 47 -2.58 -0.08 -10.39
C PHE A 47 -3.47 -1.14 -11.03
N ASP A 48 -4.79 -1.02 -10.87
CA ASP A 48 -5.78 -1.95 -11.42
C ASP A 48 -5.82 -1.91 -12.96
N GLY A 49 -5.39 -0.82 -13.59
CA GLY A 49 -5.25 -0.72 -15.04
C GLY A 49 -4.12 -1.57 -15.63
N LEU A 50 -3.19 -2.09 -14.82
CA LEU A 50 -2.09 -2.94 -15.29
C LEU A 50 -2.54 -4.40 -15.48
N ALA A 51 -1.85 -5.14 -16.35
CA ALA A 51 -1.98 -6.60 -16.39
C ALA A 51 -1.53 -7.24 -15.06
N LEU A 52 -2.14 -8.36 -14.65
CA LEU A 52 -1.89 -9.00 -13.35
C LEU A 52 -0.42 -9.29 -13.08
N ASP A 53 0.32 -9.83 -14.06
CA ASP A 53 1.76 -10.07 -13.93
C ASP A 53 2.51 -8.77 -13.63
N ARG A 54 2.15 -7.68 -14.30
CA ARG A 54 2.78 -6.36 -14.09
C ARG A 54 2.45 -5.79 -12.72
N ARG A 55 1.20 -5.95 -12.25
CA ARG A 55 0.81 -5.57 -10.87
C ARG A 55 1.67 -6.29 -9.85
N ARG A 56 1.84 -7.61 -10.03
CA ARG A 56 2.68 -8.44 -9.17
C ARG A 56 4.13 -7.94 -9.19
N TRP A 57 4.75 -7.77 -10.36
CA TRP A 57 6.14 -7.29 -10.44
C TRP A 57 6.34 -5.93 -9.78
N LEU A 58 5.46 -4.99 -10.04
CA LEU A 58 5.52 -3.66 -9.45
C LEU A 58 5.39 -3.69 -7.93
N LEU A 59 4.46 -4.52 -7.41
CA LEU A 59 4.31 -4.75 -5.97
C LEU A 59 5.60 -5.27 -5.34
N LEU A 60 6.24 -6.28 -5.92
CA LEU A 60 7.48 -6.84 -5.38
C LEU A 60 8.58 -5.78 -5.33
N GLN A 61 8.76 -4.99 -6.40
CA GLN A 61 9.75 -3.91 -6.45
C GLN A 61 9.52 -2.87 -5.37
N VAL A 62 8.28 -2.39 -5.22
CA VAL A 62 7.92 -1.37 -4.22
C VAL A 62 8.10 -1.91 -2.80
N ALA A 63 7.67 -3.15 -2.54
CA ALA A 63 7.82 -3.77 -1.22
C ALA A 63 9.28 -3.98 -0.82
N ILE A 64 10.11 -4.43 -1.76
CA ILE A 64 11.56 -4.59 -1.54
C ILE A 64 12.23 -3.24 -1.33
N ALA A 65 11.91 -2.22 -2.13
CA ALA A 65 12.47 -0.88 -1.99
C ALA A 65 12.14 -0.23 -0.64
N LEU A 66 10.90 -0.39 -0.16
CA LEU A 66 10.43 0.17 1.11
C LEU A 66 10.89 -0.66 2.33
N GLY A 67 11.08 -1.96 2.14
CA GLY A 67 11.41 -2.91 3.21
C GLY A 67 12.89 -3.28 3.34
N SER A 68 13.76 -2.89 2.41
CA SER A 68 15.20 -3.25 2.39
C SER A 68 16.12 -2.09 1.98
N GLU A 69 17.39 -2.42 1.73
CA GLU A 69 18.38 -1.46 1.26
C GLU A 69 18.36 -1.16 -0.24
N GLN A 70 17.55 -1.87 -1.00
CA GLN A 70 17.56 -1.78 -2.46
C GLN A 70 17.17 -0.39 -2.98
N PRO A 71 17.67 -0.02 -4.17
CA PRO A 71 17.22 1.19 -4.85
C PRO A 71 15.69 1.19 -5.01
N ALA A 72 15.08 2.35 -4.80
CA ALA A 72 13.67 2.52 -5.09
C ALA A 72 13.48 2.59 -6.61
N PRO A 73 12.38 2.04 -7.15
CA PRO A 73 12.00 2.32 -8.52
C PRO A 73 11.78 3.83 -8.70
N GLU A 74 11.72 4.29 -9.94
CA GLU A 74 11.34 5.66 -10.24
C GLU A 74 9.98 5.97 -9.59
N LEU A 75 9.93 7.08 -8.87
CA LEU A 75 8.69 7.55 -8.26
C LEU A 75 7.80 8.12 -9.36
N ASN A 76 6.66 7.48 -9.59
CA ASN A 76 5.70 7.82 -10.63
C ASN A 76 4.30 7.35 -10.21
N ALA A 77 3.29 7.64 -11.03
CA ALA A 77 1.91 7.30 -10.71
C ALA A 77 1.72 5.80 -10.44
N LEU A 78 2.46 4.92 -11.13
CA LEU A 78 2.33 3.49 -10.97
C LEU A 78 2.98 3.02 -9.66
N SER A 79 4.22 3.43 -9.37
CA SER A 79 4.89 3.03 -8.13
C SER A 79 4.18 3.57 -6.88
N GLU A 80 3.62 4.77 -6.93
CA GLU A 80 2.78 5.32 -5.85
C GLU A 80 1.42 4.63 -5.74
N SER A 81 0.76 4.32 -6.87
CA SER A 81 -0.47 3.54 -6.86
C SER A 81 -0.28 2.13 -6.29
N ALA A 82 0.89 1.51 -6.47
CA ALA A 82 1.20 0.22 -5.88
C ALA A 82 1.35 0.30 -4.35
N VAL A 83 1.91 1.39 -3.81
CA VAL A 83 1.88 1.67 -2.36
C VAL A 83 0.43 1.78 -1.88
N MET A 84 -0.40 2.54 -2.59
CA MET A 84 -1.81 2.71 -2.21
C MET A 84 -2.60 1.39 -2.32
N ALA A 85 -2.29 0.54 -3.31
CA ALA A 85 -2.89 -0.79 -3.48
C ALA A 85 -2.64 -1.71 -2.28
N VAL A 86 -1.46 -1.62 -1.64
CA VAL A 86 -1.18 -2.32 -0.39
C VAL A 86 -2.13 -1.88 0.73
N PHE A 87 -2.32 -0.56 0.91
CA PHE A 87 -3.24 -0.04 1.92
C PHE A 87 -4.72 -0.32 1.60
N ALA A 88 -5.10 -0.29 0.32
CA ALA A 88 -6.42 -0.71 -0.13
C ALA A 88 -6.67 -2.19 0.21
N THR A 89 -5.66 -3.04 0.08
CA THR A 89 -5.72 -4.45 0.47
C THR A 89 -5.91 -4.62 1.98
N VAL A 90 -5.20 -3.83 2.79
CA VAL A 90 -5.40 -3.80 4.26
C VAL A 90 -6.86 -3.43 4.58
N ARG A 91 -7.40 -2.40 3.90
CA ARG A 91 -8.78 -1.96 4.08
C ARG A 91 -9.80 -3.04 3.70
N ILE A 92 -9.61 -3.73 2.58
CA ILE A 92 -10.45 -4.87 2.15
C ILE A 92 -10.44 -5.97 3.22
N ASN A 93 -9.26 -6.28 3.74
CA ASN A 93 -9.11 -7.31 4.76
C ASN A 93 -9.83 -6.94 6.07
N ILE A 94 -9.77 -5.69 6.53
CA ILE A 94 -10.58 -5.21 7.67
C ILE A 94 -12.08 -5.37 7.39
N GLY A 95 -12.53 -5.06 6.17
CA GLY A 95 -13.92 -5.29 5.76
C GLY A 95 -14.31 -6.77 5.86
N ALA A 96 -13.41 -7.67 5.47
CA ALA A 96 -13.62 -9.11 5.56
C ALA A 96 -13.69 -9.62 7.01
N GLU A 97 -12.97 -9.01 7.97
CA GLU A 97 -13.04 -9.39 9.40
C GLU A 97 -14.47 -9.33 9.95
N SER A 98 -15.27 -8.37 9.47
CA SER A 98 -16.66 -8.16 9.91
C SER A 98 -17.62 -9.23 9.40
N GLY A 99 -17.20 -10.05 8.43
CA GLY A 99 -18.02 -11.12 7.84
C GLY A 99 -17.79 -12.52 8.43
N VAL A 100 -16.84 -12.67 9.35
CA VAL A 100 -16.41 -13.98 9.86
C VAL A 100 -16.78 -14.16 11.34
N ASP A 101 -18.07 -14.30 11.65
CA ASP A 101 -18.55 -14.42 13.05
C ASP A 101 -18.06 -15.69 13.78
N ALA A 102 -17.57 -16.69 13.04
CA ALA A 102 -17.24 -18.02 13.58
C ALA A 102 -15.87 -18.13 14.27
N LEU A 103 -14.97 -17.16 14.11
CA LEU A 103 -13.62 -17.17 14.71
C LEU A 103 -13.58 -16.35 16.01
N PRO A 104 -12.68 -16.63 16.97
CA PRO A 104 -12.48 -15.77 18.15
C PRO A 104 -12.12 -14.33 17.77
N GLU A 105 -12.57 -13.32 18.54
CA GLU A 105 -12.35 -11.89 18.24
C GLU A 105 -10.86 -11.56 18.08
N GLU A 106 -9.99 -12.21 18.84
CA GLU A 106 -8.55 -11.99 18.80
C GLU A 106 -7.92 -12.43 17.47
N VAL A 107 -8.53 -13.41 16.81
CA VAL A 107 -8.17 -13.90 15.48
C VAL A 107 -8.86 -13.04 14.41
N ARG A 108 -10.12 -12.64 14.66
CA ARG A 108 -10.88 -11.80 13.75
C ARG A 108 -10.30 -10.40 13.60
N ALA A 109 -9.74 -9.81 14.65
CA ALA A 109 -9.29 -8.41 14.66
C ALA A 109 -7.80 -8.23 14.28
N ARG A 110 -7.21 -9.16 13.52
CA ARG A 110 -5.77 -9.17 13.19
C ARG A 110 -5.34 -7.88 12.47
N TRP A 111 -6.03 -7.51 11.40
CA TRP A 111 -5.74 -6.32 10.59
C TRP A 111 -6.04 -5.03 11.34
N ARG A 112 -7.16 -4.98 12.07
CA ARG A 112 -7.48 -3.86 12.97
C ARG A 112 -6.37 -3.66 14.01
N ARG A 113 -5.83 -4.73 14.58
CA ARG A 113 -4.69 -4.68 15.51
C ARG A 113 -3.44 -4.12 14.83
N LEU A 114 -3.06 -4.64 13.67
CA LEU A 114 -1.86 -4.19 12.92
C LEU A 114 -1.93 -2.69 12.58
N VAL A 115 -3.07 -2.22 12.05
CA VAL A 115 -3.28 -0.80 11.73
C VAL A 115 -3.18 0.06 12.98
N ARG A 116 -3.82 -0.36 14.07
CA ARG A 116 -3.80 0.38 15.33
C ARG A 116 -2.39 0.46 15.90
N GLU A 117 -1.64 -0.64 15.93
CA GLU A 117 -0.26 -0.67 16.42
C GLU A 117 0.63 0.29 15.62
N ALA A 118 0.61 0.20 14.29
CA ALA A 118 1.39 1.09 13.43
C ALA A 118 1.00 2.58 13.61
N TRP A 119 -0.30 2.86 13.74
CA TRP A 119 -0.79 4.23 13.95
C TRP A 119 -0.46 4.75 15.35
N MET A 120 -0.50 3.91 16.39
CA MET A 120 -0.13 4.31 17.76
C MET A 120 1.37 4.52 17.93
N ASP A 121 2.21 3.70 17.29
CA ASP A 121 3.67 3.86 17.29
C ASP A 121 4.03 5.26 16.79
N ARG A 122 3.39 5.70 15.71
CA ARG A 122 3.45 7.09 15.22
C ARG A 122 2.98 8.11 16.25
N CYS A 123 1.79 7.93 16.84
CA CYS A 123 1.24 8.89 17.80
C CYS A 123 2.09 9.02 19.07
N SER A 124 2.82 7.96 19.45
CA SER A 124 3.74 7.98 20.58
C SER A 124 4.93 8.92 20.36
N ASP A 125 5.33 9.12 19.09
CA ASP A 125 6.37 10.04 18.65
C ASP A 125 5.86 11.49 18.51
N GLN A 126 4.59 11.67 18.10
CA GLN A 126 3.98 12.99 17.86
C GLN A 126 3.26 13.59 19.09
N THR A 127 2.91 12.79 20.09
CA THR A 127 2.09 13.22 21.24
C THR A 127 2.56 12.54 22.54
N ARG A 128 3.66 13.06 23.09
CA ARG A 128 3.99 12.90 24.52
C ARG A 128 3.11 13.78 25.44
N ARG A 129 2.04 14.38 24.90
CA ARG A 129 1.13 15.30 25.59
C ARG A 129 -0.28 15.11 25.03
N TYR A 130 -1.22 14.85 25.94
CA TYR A 130 -2.67 14.68 25.77
C TYR A 130 -3.19 13.25 25.58
N ASP A 131 -3.78 12.78 26.68
CA ASP A 131 -4.85 11.78 26.82
C ASP A 131 -4.54 10.33 26.51
N ARG A 132 -3.67 9.79 27.36
CA ARG A 132 -3.62 8.38 27.71
C ARG A 132 -4.72 8.05 28.72
N ASP A 133 -5.99 8.07 28.34
CA ASP A 133 -7.02 7.19 28.94
C ASP A 133 -8.37 7.26 28.19
N GLU A 134 -9.01 6.10 28.07
CA GLU A 134 -10.40 5.87 27.66
C GLU A 134 -10.77 5.94 26.16
N GLY A 135 -10.48 7.01 25.41
CA GLY A 135 -10.89 7.12 23.99
C GLY A 135 -10.18 6.14 23.03
N TYR A 136 -8.90 5.87 23.29
CA TYR A 136 -8.06 5.02 22.43
C TYR A 136 -8.32 3.52 22.59
N ARG A 137 -8.86 3.10 23.74
CA ARG A 137 -9.20 1.70 24.03
C ARG A 137 -10.45 1.26 23.26
N GLN A 138 -11.33 2.20 22.90
CA GLN A 138 -12.55 1.94 22.11
C GLN A 138 -12.27 1.64 20.63
N ALA A 139 -11.13 2.10 20.07
CA ALA A 139 -10.81 1.85 18.68
C ALA A 139 -10.61 0.35 18.38
N GLU A 140 -10.07 -0.43 19.33
CA GLU A 140 -9.73 -1.85 19.13
C GLU A 140 -10.97 -2.74 18.86
N THR A 141 -12.11 -2.35 19.41
CA THR A 141 -13.40 -3.03 19.22
C THR A 141 -14.35 -2.26 18.31
N SER A 142 -13.90 -1.14 17.72
CA SER A 142 -14.72 -0.37 16.80
C SER A 142 -14.95 -1.16 15.53
N TYR A 143 -16.22 -1.32 15.19
CA TYR A 143 -16.69 -1.84 13.90
C TYR A 143 -16.96 -0.71 12.90
N ASN A 144 -16.64 0.54 13.25
CA ASN A 144 -16.79 1.67 12.36
C ASN A 144 -15.70 1.62 11.28
N PHE A 145 -16.07 1.11 10.11
CA PHE A 145 -15.16 0.98 8.97
C PHE A 145 -14.56 2.33 8.51
N GLN A 146 -15.28 3.44 8.70
CA GLN A 146 -14.77 4.76 8.34
C GLN A 146 -13.58 5.17 9.22
N GLU A 147 -13.65 4.93 10.54
CA GLU A 147 -12.54 5.23 11.45
C GLU A 147 -11.25 4.49 11.08
N TRP A 148 -11.39 3.26 10.61
CA TRP A 148 -10.26 2.47 10.13
C TRP A 148 -9.73 2.97 8.79
N SER A 149 -10.64 3.35 7.89
CA SER A 149 -10.27 3.94 6.60
C SER A 149 -9.45 5.21 6.81
N ASP A 150 -9.89 6.14 7.65
CA ASP A 150 -9.17 7.38 7.94
C ASP A 150 -7.75 7.11 8.47
N LYS A 151 -7.58 6.11 9.36
CA LYS A 151 -6.27 5.72 9.88
C LYS A 151 -5.35 5.11 8.83
N ILE A 152 -5.91 4.37 7.89
CA ILE A 152 -5.17 3.76 6.78
C ILE A 152 -4.70 4.86 5.83
N GLU A 153 -5.56 5.80 5.47
CA GLU A 153 -5.20 6.97 4.64
C GLU A 153 -4.08 7.79 5.29
N ASP A 154 -4.20 8.08 6.60
CA ASP A 154 -3.17 8.75 7.40
C ASP A 154 -1.80 8.06 7.36
N LEU A 155 -1.77 6.73 7.27
CA LEU A 155 -0.55 5.93 7.18
C LEU A 155 0.01 5.92 5.75
N ALA A 156 -0.87 5.84 4.74
CA ALA A 156 -0.50 5.89 3.33
C ALA A 156 0.16 7.22 2.96
N ASP A 157 -0.41 8.35 3.38
CA ASP A 157 0.06 9.72 3.08
C ASP A 157 1.49 10.01 3.60
N ARG A 158 2.02 9.17 4.50
CA ARG A 158 3.41 9.27 5.00
C ARG A 158 4.44 8.59 4.09
N ILE A 159 3.98 7.66 3.27
CA ILE A 159 4.79 6.87 2.35
C ILE A 159 4.69 7.47 0.95
N LEU A 160 3.51 7.94 0.59
CA LEU A 160 3.28 8.65 -0.66
C LEU A 160 4.02 9.99 -0.65
N TRP A 161 4.47 10.40 -1.83
CA TRP A 161 5.01 11.74 -2.04
C TRP A 161 3.86 12.73 -2.19
N ASP A 162 2.88 12.36 -3.01
CA ASP A 162 1.60 13.04 -3.18
C ASP A 162 0.48 12.04 -3.54
N ARG A 163 -0.69 12.56 -3.92
CA ARG A 163 -1.83 11.75 -4.40
C ARG A 163 -2.18 12.04 -5.85
N ASP A 164 -1.23 12.57 -6.62
CA ASP A 164 -1.49 12.99 -8.00
C ASP A 164 -1.81 11.78 -8.89
N PHE A 165 -1.38 10.57 -8.52
CA PHE A 165 -1.80 9.32 -9.18
C PHE A 165 -3.33 9.14 -9.21
N GLU A 166 -4.09 9.68 -8.25
CA GLU A 166 -5.56 9.60 -8.24
C GLU A 166 -6.21 10.51 -9.28
N LEU A 167 -5.48 11.52 -9.77
CA LEU A 167 -5.98 12.44 -10.78
C LEU A 167 -5.99 11.81 -12.17
N ASP A 168 -5.36 10.65 -12.39
CA ASP A 168 -5.16 10.09 -13.74
C ASP A 168 -6.49 9.89 -14.47
N GLU A 169 -7.51 9.27 -13.85
CA GLU A 169 -8.82 9.09 -14.50
C GLU A 169 -9.47 10.43 -14.85
N THR A 170 -9.45 11.40 -13.93
CA THR A 170 -10.08 12.72 -14.15
C THR A 170 -9.36 13.58 -15.18
N VAL A 171 -8.08 13.32 -15.44
CA VAL A 171 -7.23 14.06 -16.38
C VAL A 171 -7.14 13.33 -17.72
N ALA A 172 -7.17 11.99 -17.74
CA ALA A 172 -7.10 11.14 -18.93
C ALA A 172 -8.34 11.24 -19.82
N ASP A 173 -9.51 11.50 -19.24
CA ASP A 173 -10.76 11.74 -19.98
C ASP A 173 -10.80 13.11 -20.71
N ARG A 174 -9.77 13.94 -20.52
CA ARG A 174 -9.61 15.21 -21.26
C ARG A 174 -8.87 14.97 -22.58
N ASP A 175 -9.14 15.83 -23.57
CA ASP A 175 -8.30 15.94 -24.77
C ASP A 175 -6.81 15.90 -24.36
N PRO A 176 -5.95 15.08 -24.99
CA PRO A 176 -4.55 14.90 -24.59
C PRO A 176 -3.76 16.20 -24.41
N ARG A 177 -4.09 17.27 -25.14
CA ARG A 177 -3.49 18.59 -24.97
C ARG A 177 -3.97 19.28 -23.69
N ARG A 178 -5.27 19.19 -23.40
CA ARG A 178 -5.86 19.70 -22.15
C ARG A 178 -5.39 18.92 -20.92
N ALA A 179 -5.16 17.62 -21.08
CA ALA A 179 -4.54 16.78 -20.04
C ALA A 179 -3.09 17.23 -19.75
N ALA A 180 -2.30 17.47 -20.80
CA ALA A 180 -0.93 17.97 -20.66
C ALA A 180 -0.88 19.37 -20.04
N ASP A 181 -1.76 20.29 -20.47
CA ASP A 181 -1.86 21.63 -19.90
C ASP A 181 -2.30 21.59 -18.42
N ALA A 182 -3.27 20.73 -18.07
CA ALA A 182 -3.70 20.54 -16.69
C ALA A 182 -2.58 20.01 -15.80
N ARG A 183 -1.82 19.00 -16.27
CA ARG A 183 -0.65 18.45 -15.57
C ARG A 183 0.42 19.51 -15.35
N HIS A 184 0.73 20.31 -16.39
CA HIS A 184 1.68 21.42 -16.28
C HIS A 184 1.23 22.50 -15.27
N VAL A 185 -0.06 22.84 -15.24
CA VAL A 185 -0.61 23.81 -14.27
C VAL A 185 -0.54 23.28 -12.83
N LEU A 186 -0.74 21.98 -12.63
CA LEU A 186 -0.65 21.32 -11.33
C LEU A 186 0.80 21.04 -10.89
N GLY A 187 1.79 21.27 -11.76
CA GLY A 187 3.20 20.99 -11.48
C GLY A 187 3.57 19.52 -11.60
N ILE A 188 2.71 18.68 -12.19
CA ILE A 188 2.95 17.25 -12.39
C ILE A 188 3.91 17.07 -13.56
N ASP A 189 4.98 16.30 -13.33
CA ASP A 189 5.96 16.01 -14.37
C ASP A 189 5.33 15.28 -15.57
N SER A 190 5.74 15.64 -16.78
CA SER A 190 5.19 15.08 -18.02
C SER A 190 5.40 13.57 -18.20
N GLY A 191 6.41 13.00 -17.52
CA GLY A 191 6.73 11.58 -17.48
C GLY A 191 5.97 10.79 -16.41
N TYR A 192 5.41 11.47 -15.39
CA TYR A 192 4.83 10.84 -14.18
C TYR A 192 3.74 9.79 -14.46
N PHE A 193 2.92 9.98 -15.49
CA PHE A 193 1.88 9.02 -15.91
C PHE A 193 2.28 8.16 -17.12
N ARG A 194 3.44 8.41 -17.73
CA ARG A 194 3.85 7.77 -19.00
C ARG A 194 4.83 6.61 -18.80
N SER A 195 5.45 6.52 -17.64
CA SER A 195 6.44 5.51 -17.29
C SER A 195 5.77 4.21 -16.86
N VAL A 196 5.26 3.43 -17.81
CA VAL A 196 4.99 2.00 -17.55
C VAL A 196 6.36 1.33 -17.38
N PRO A 197 6.69 0.76 -16.20
CA PRO A 197 7.96 0.09 -16.02
C PRO A 197 8.11 -1.04 -17.05
N GLU A 198 9.28 -1.13 -17.67
CA GLU A 198 9.59 -2.32 -18.47
C GLU A 198 9.53 -3.56 -17.56
N PRO A 199 8.97 -4.69 -18.03
CA PRO A 199 8.96 -5.89 -17.24
C PRO A 199 10.40 -6.32 -16.93
N PRO A 200 10.70 -6.71 -15.68
CA PRO A 200 12.03 -7.16 -15.31
C PRO A 200 12.45 -8.40 -16.13
N GLY A 201 13.76 -8.58 -16.32
CA GLY A 201 14.29 -9.78 -16.96
C GLY A 201 14.04 -11.03 -16.10
N GLU A 202 14.01 -12.22 -16.71
CA GLU A 202 13.69 -13.48 -15.98
C GLU A 202 14.61 -13.73 -14.76
N GLY A 203 15.87 -13.29 -14.81
CA GLY A 203 16.80 -13.38 -13.69
C GLY A 203 16.43 -12.46 -12.52
N GLU A 204 16.05 -11.22 -12.83
CA GLU A 204 15.62 -10.20 -11.86
C GLU A 204 14.29 -10.59 -11.22
N CYS A 205 13.37 -11.15 -12.01
CA CYS A 205 12.13 -11.74 -11.53
C CYS A 205 12.36 -12.73 -10.39
N LYS A 206 13.24 -13.71 -10.61
CA LYS A 206 13.56 -14.75 -9.62
C LYS A 206 14.25 -14.19 -8.38
N GLU A 207 15.03 -13.13 -8.52
CA GLU A 207 15.69 -12.47 -7.40
C GLU A 207 14.68 -11.72 -6.52
N LEU A 208 13.79 -10.93 -7.14
CA LEU A 208 12.71 -10.24 -6.44
C LEU A 208 11.81 -11.23 -5.69
N GLU A 209 11.44 -12.34 -6.32
CA GLU A 209 10.64 -13.39 -5.67
C GLU A 209 11.34 -13.97 -4.44
N ARG A 210 12.62 -14.32 -4.54
CA ARG A 210 13.41 -14.83 -3.40
C ARG A 210 13.50 -13.82 -2.26
N MET A 211 13.70 -12.54 -2.58
CA MET A 211 13.75 -11.48 -1.57
C MET A 211 12.39 -11.29 -0.89
N PHE A 212 11.31 -11.32 -1.66
CA PHE A 212 9.96 -11.17 -1.15
C PHE A 212 9.54 -12.38 -0.29
N ASP A 213 10.00 -13.58 -0.63
CA ASP A 213 9.78 -14.78 0.18
C ASP A 213 10.34 -14.64 1.61
N LEU A 214 11.43 -13.90 1.79
CA LEU A 214 11.95 -13.58 3.14
C LEU A 214 10.95 -12.75 3.94
N TYR A 215 10.25 -11.81 3.30
CA TYR A 215 9.20 -11.05 3.97
C TYR A 215 7.98 -11.89 4.29
N ARG A 216 7.61 -12.84 3.42
CA ARG A 216 6.52 -13.78 3.73
C ARG A 216 6.82 -14.56 5.01
N CYS A 217 8.02 -15.14 5.13
CA CYS A 217 8.45 -15.82 6.35
C CYS A 217 8.43 -14.87 7.56
N GLU A 218 8.94 -13.64 7.41
CA GLU A 218 8.98 -12.65 8.50
C GLU A 218 7.59 -12.32 9.05
N VAL A 219 6.60 -12.09 8.17
CA VAL A 219 5.24 -11.73 8.60
C VAL A 219 4.44 -12.91 9.16
N GLU A 220 4.79 -14.14 8.78
CA GLU A 220 4.19 -15.37 9.31
C GLU A 220 4.73 -15.74 10.70
N GLU A 221 6.01 -15.45 10.97
CA GLU A 221 6.67 -15.74 12.26
C GLU A 221 6.30 -14.75 13.38
N THR A 222 5.69 -13.61 13.05
CA THR A 222 5.37 -12.56 14.02
C THR A 222 3.87 -12.58 14.38
N PRO A 223 3.48 -13.09 15.58
CA PRO A 223 2.09 -13.22 16.01
C PRO A 223 1.37 -11.89 16.27
#